data_AF-A0A970KHR8-F1
#
_entry.id   AF-A0A970KHR8-F1
#
_cell.length_a   1.000
_cell.length_b   1.000
_cell.length_c   1.000
_cell.angle_alpha   90.00
_cell.angle_beta   90.00
_cell.angle_gamma   90.00
#
_symmetry.space_group_name_H-M   'P 1'
#
loop_
_entity.id
_entity.type
_entity.pdbx_description
1 polymer ?
#
loop_
_entity_poly.entity_id
_entity_poly.type
_entity_poly.pdbx_seq_one_letter_code
_entity_poly.pdbx_strand_id
1 'polypeptide(L)'
;MKEIESFLEEIRKWAELRNDIKAILLVGSYARGQVHDGSDIDLVLMTNEPDRYLNDYSFTENFGDVDKIEKEYWGRVTSLRIWYKDGREVELGITGPDWITDDPLDIGTLRTITGGAKVVIDRIGNIDEIIASASRVGRRLRIR
;
A
#
# COMPACT_ATOMS: atom_id res chain seq x y z
N MET A 1 0.92 -16.94 -6.12
CA MET A 1 0.80 -16.91 -4.64
C MET A 1 2.15 -17.01 -3.91
N LYS A 2 3.04 -17.97 -4.21
CA LYS A 2 4.37 -18.01 -3.54
C LYS A 2 5.23 -16.78 -3.85
N GLU A 3 5.13 -16.23 -5.06
CA GLU A 3 5.91 -15.07 -5.50
C GLU A 3 5.50 -13.78 -4.77
N ILE A 4 4.19 -13.52 -4.61
CA ILE A 4 3.72 -12.36 -3.85
C ILE A 4 4.14 -12.44 -2.38
N GLU A 5 4.04 -13.60 -1.73
CA GLU A 5 4.48 -13.74 -0.33
C GLU A 5 5.98 -13.50 -0.18
N SER A 6 6.81 -13.96 -1.13
CA SER A 6 8.26 -13.68 -1.15
C SER A 6 8.53 -12.18 -1.28
N PHE A 7 7.84 -11.51 -2.20
CA PHE A 7 7.98 -10.07 -2.42
C PHE A 7 7.54 -9.25 -1.19
N LEU A 8 6.41 -9.61 -0.57
CA LEU A 8 5.96 -8.96 0.67
C LEU A 8 6.95 -9.17 1.81
N GLU A 9 7.61 -10.33 1.87
CA GLU A 9 8.63 -10.61 2.86
C GLU A 9 9.92 -9.80 2.64
N GLU A 10 10.32 -9.57 1.39
CA GLU A 10 11.42 -8.65 1.04
C GLU A 10 11.09 -7.21 1.47
N ILE A 11 9.87 -6.76 1.21
CA ILE A 11 9.38 -5.45 1.67
C ILE A 11 9.40 -5.36 3.20
N ARG A 12 8.92 -6.39 3.90
CA ARG A 12 8.95 -6.44 5.38
C ARG A 12 10.36 -6.23 5.90
N LYS A 13 11.31 -7.06 5.45
CA LYS A 13 12.71 -6.99 5.88
C LYS A 13 13.34 -5.63 5.57
N TRP A 14 13.06 -5.07 4.40
CA TRP A 14 13.54 -3.76 4.02
C TRP A 14 12.98 -2.65 4.93
N ALA A 15 11.69 -2.68 5.25
CA ALA A 15 11.05 -1.67 6.07
C ALA A 15 11.33 -1.84 7.58
N GLU A 16 11.62 -3.06 8.04
CA GLU A 16 12.03 -3.32 9.43
C GLU A 16 13.24 -2.49 9.85
N LEU A 17 14.15 -2.22 8.91
CA LEU A 17 15.37 -1.44 9.15
C LEU A 17 15.16 0.08 9.11
N ARG A 18 13.93 0.57 8.87
CA ARG A 18 13.62 1.98 8.62
C ARG A 18 12.56 2.50 9.58
N ASN A 19 12.96 3.23 10.62
CA ASN A 19 12.06 3.70 11.69
C ASN A 19 11.03 4.75 11.25
N ASP A 20 11.27 5.41 10.13
CA ASP A 20 10.36 6.42 9.56
C ASP A 20 9.08 5.79 9.00
N ILE A 21 9.16 4.56 8.48
CA ILE A 21 8.01 3.79 7.99
C ILE A 21 7.15 3.38 9.18
N LYS A 22 5.87 3.74 9.16
CA LYS A 22 4.90 3.45 10.23
C LYS A 22 3.98 2.30 9.89
N ALA A 23 3.60 2.16 8.63
CA ALA A 23 2.80 1.04 8.20
C ALA A 23 2.95 0.80 6.70
N ILE A 24 2.71 -0.44 6.29
CA ILE A 24 2.56 -0.81 4.88
C ILE A 24 1.32 -1.69 4.77
N LEU A 25 0.43 -1.36 3.84
CA LEU A 25 -0.75 -2.16 3.52
C LEU A 25 -0.64 -2.71 2.10
N LEU A 26 -1.04 -3.96 1.93
CA LEU A 26 -1.44 -4.53 0.65
C LEU A 26 -2.91 -4.18 0.44
N VAL A 27 -3.24 -3.59 -0.71
CA VAL A 27 -4.62 -3.22 -1.06
C VAL A 27 -5.05 -3.90 -2.35
N GLY A 28 -6.28 -3.62 -2.80
CA GLY A 28 -6.72 -3.99 -4.15
C GLY A 28 -6.97 -5.49 -4.36
N SER A 29 -6.64 -5.97 -5.56
CA SER A 29 -6.98 -7.31 -6.06
C SER A 29 -6.30 -8.43 -5.24
N TYR A 30 -5.02 -8.25 -4.91
CA TYR A 30 -4.23 -9.16 -4.09
C TYR A 30 -4.74 -9.23 -2.64
N ALA A 31 -5.16 -8.11 -2.06
CA ALA A 31 -5.77 -8.11 -0.73
C ALA A 31 -7.07 -8.94 -0.70
N ARG A 32 -7.88 -8.88 -1.77
CA ARG A 32 -9.14 -9.63 -1.90
C ARG A 32 -9.00 -11.08 -2.36
N GLY A 33 -7.84 -11.49 -2.85
CA GLY A 33 -7.66 -12.80 -3.49
C GLY A 33 -8.38 -12.94 -4.84
N GLN A 34 -8.66 -11.81 -5.52
CA GLN A 34 -9.30 -11.75 -6.84
C GLN A 34 -8.26 -11.41 -7.92
N VAL A 35 -7.12 -12.07 -7.86
CA VAL A 35 -5.96 -11.85 -8.75
C VAL A 35 -6.20 -12.56 -10.08
N HIS A 36 -5.84 -11.92 -11.19
CA HIS A 36 -5.78 -12.53 -12.52
C HIS A 36 -4.39 -12.30 -13.14
N ASP A 37 -4.13 -12.95 -14.27
CA ASP A 37 -2.90 -12.72 -15.04
C ASP A 37 -2.82 -11.25 -15.43
N GLY A 38 -1.73 -10.58 -15.05
CA GLY A 38 -1.53 -9.14 -15.26
C GLY A 38 -2.09 -8.22 -14.18
N SER A 39 -2.59 -8.74 -13.04
CA SER A 39 -2.87 -7.87 -11.88
C SER A 39 -1.58 -7.27 -11.31
N ASP A 40 -1.59 -5.96 -11.15
CA ASP A 40 -0.59 -5.18 -10.42
C ASP A 40 -0.67 -5.41 -8.90
N ILE A 41 0.45 -5.21 -8.22
CA ILE A 41 0.55 -5.31 -6.76
C ILE A 41 0.38 -3.91 -6.17
N ASP A 42 -0.77 -3.67 -5.54
CA ASP A 42 -1.05 -2.38 -4.90
C ASP A 42 -0.58 -2.34 -3.44
N LEU A 43 0.28 -1.39 -3.13
CA LEU A 43 0.79 -1.14 -1.78
C LEU A 43 0.55 0.30 -1.36
N VAL A 44 0.32 0.52 -0.06
CA VAL A 44 0.33 1.85 0.55
C VAL A 44 1.39 1.87 1.64
N LEU A 45 2.44 2.67 1.45
CA LEU A 45 3.50 2.95 2.42
C LEU A 45 3.17 4.26 3.15
N MET A 46 2.99 4.13 4.46
CA MET A 46 2.80 5.26 5.37
C MET A 46 4.09 5.53 6.13
N THR A 47 4.63 6.74 5.97
CA THR A 47 5.90 7.17 6.58
C THR A 47 5.80 8.60 7.09
N ASN A 48 6.62 8.94 8.08
CA ASN A 48 6.80 10.33 8.50
C ASN A 48 7.66 11.16 7.53
N GLU A 49 8.30 10.52 6.55
CA GLU A 49 9.21 11.16 5.59
C GLU A 49 8.83 10.83 4.13
N PRO A 50 7.61 11.17 3.65
CA PRO A 50 7.17 10.78 2.29
C PRO A 50 8.08 11.36 1.20
N ASP A 51 8.55 12.59 1.36
CA ASP A 51 9.45 13.26 0.41
C ASP A 51 10.76 12.51 0.19
N ARG A 52 11.24 11.75 1.18
CA ARG A 52 12.45 10.94 1.05
C ARG A 52 12.30 9.91 -0.06
N TYR A 53 11.16 9.23 -0.10
CA TYR A 53 10.86 8.18 -1.08
C TYR A 53 10.32 8.75 -2.39
N LEU A 54 9.73 9.94 -2.36
CA LEU A 54 9.18 10.61 -3.54
C LEU A 54 10.20 11.43 -4.34
N ASN A 55 11.39 11.66 -3.79
CA ASN A 55 12.49 12.37 -4.44
C ASN A 55 13.68 11.45 -4.79
N ASP A 56 13.82 10.32 -4.11
CA ASP A 56 14.84 9.31 -4.40
C ASP A 56 14.20 7.91 -4.49
N TYR A 57 14.18 7.36 -5.70
CA TYR A 57 13.58 6.05 -5.99
C TYR A 57 14.58 4.89 -5.87
N SER A 58 15.84 5.14 -5.49
CA SER A 58 16.89 4.11 -5.40
C SER A 58 16.49 2.93 -4.49
N PHE A 59 15.57 3.14 -3.55
CA PHE A 59 15.07 2.07 -2.69
C PHE A 59 14.31 0.98 -3.47
N THR A 60 13.72 1.30 -4.63
CA THR A 60 12.93 0.35 -5.42
C THR A 60 13.78 -0.80 -5.97
N GLU A 61 15.07 -0.55 -6.22
CA GLU A 61 16.05 -1.57 -6.64
C GLU A 61 16.30 -2.66 -5.59
N ASN A 62 15.84 -2.47 -4.34
CA ASN A 62 15.92 -3.52 -3.32
C ASN A 62 14.96 -4.69 -3.60
N PHE A 63 14.00 -4.52 -4.52
CA PHE A 63 12.96 -5.51 -4.79
C PHE A 63 13.03 -6.12 -6.20
N GLY A 64 14.06 -5.77 -6.96
CA GLY A 64 14.32 -6.26 -8.32
C GLY A 64 14.88 -5.16 -9.22
N ASP A 65 15.33 -5.56 -10.41
CA ASP A 65 15.83 -4.62 -11.41
C ASP A 65 14.67 -3.80 -11.99
N VAL A 66 14.73 -2.47 -11.80
CA VAL A 66 13.71 -1.56 -12.32
C VAL A 66 13.89 -1.37 -13.83
N ASP A 67 12.77 -1.43 -14.55
CA ASP A 67 12.69 -1.05 -15.97
C ASP A 67 12.19 0.39 -16.12
N LYS A 68 11.13 0.74 -15.39
CA LYS A 68 10.48 2.06 -15.48
C LYS A 68 9.80 2.44 -14.17
N ILE A 69 9.77 3.74 -13.87
CA ILE A 69 8.96 4.32 -12.78
C ILE A 69 8.16 5.51 -13.33
N GLU A 70 6.88 5.56 -13.01
CA GLU A 70 6.02 6.73 -13.21
C GLU A 70 5.43 7.21 -11.89
N LYS A 71 5.25 8.53 -11.79
CA LYS A 71 4.72 9.19 -10.60
C LYS A 71 3.31 9.71 -10.90
N GLU A 72 2.35 9.34 -10.06
CA GLU A 72 0.95 9.72 -10.16
C GLU A 72 0.46 10.39 -8.88
N TYR A 73 -0.52 11.29 -9.00
CA TYR A 73 -1.04 12.07 -7.87
C TYR A 73 -2.51 11.73 -7.63
N TRP A 74 -2.80 11.18 -6.45
CA TRP A 74 -4.11 10.70 -6.03
C TRP A 74 -4.54 11.37 -4.73
N GLY A 75 -4.79 12.68 -4.80
CA GLY A 75 -5.18 13.47 -3.62
C GLY A 75 -4.04 13.53 -2.59
N ARG A 76 -4.21 12.83 -1.46
CA ARG A 76 -3.21 12.75 -0.36
C ARG A 76 -2.14 11.68 -0.57
N VAL A 77 -2.32 10.81 -1.56
CA VAL A 77 -1.38 9.75 -1.90
C VAL A 77 -0.65 10.14 -3.18
N THR A 78 0.66 10.04 -3.16
CA THR A 78 1.46 10.09 -4.40
C THR A 78 1.92 8.68 -4.71
N SER A 79 1.51 8.16 -5.85
CA SER A 79 1.80 6.79 -6.25
C SER A 79 3.05 6.73 -7.14
N LEU A 80 3.89 5.74 -6.89
CA LEU A 80 4.96 5.33 -7.79
C LEU A 80 4.52 4.03 -8.46
N ARG A 81 4.25 4.08 -9.76
CA ARG A 81 4.00 2.90 -10.58
C ARG A 81 5.33 2.39 -11.10
N ILE A 82 5.71 1.19 -10.69
CA ILE A 82 7.04 0.61 -10.88
C ILE A 82 6.90 -0.65 -11.73
N TRP A 83 7.59 -0.68 -12.86
CA TRP A 83 7.72 -1.87 -13.70
C TRP A 83 9.11 -2.46 -13.51
N TYR A 84 9.17 -3.74 -13.14
CA TYR A 84 10.41 -4.51 -12.99
C TYR A 84 10.69 -5.32 -14.26
N LYS A 85 11.97 -5.63 -14.51
CA LYS A 85 12.40 -6.38 -15.70
C LYS A 85 11.93 -7.82 -15.75
N ASP A 86 11.50 -8.38 -14.62
CA ASP A 86 10.88 -9.70 -14.55
C ASP A 86 9.38 -9.70 -14.89
N GLY A 87 8.84 -8.54 -15.29
CA GLY A 87 7.45 -8.37 -15.70
C GLY A 87 6.50 -8.02 -14.55
N ARG A 88 6.98 -7.89 -13.31
CA ARG A 88 6.16 -7.44 -12.19
C ARG A 88 5.85 -5.95 -12.30
N GLU A 89 4.61 -5.62 -11.95
CA GLU A 89 4.13 -4.25 -11.84
C GLU A 89 3.65 -3.99 -10.41
N VAL A 90 4.18 -2.92 -9.80
CA VAL A 90 3.88 -2.54 -8.42
C VAL A 90 3.41 -1.10 -8.40
N GLU A 91 2.22 -0.87 -7.89
CA GLU A 91 1.73 0.46 -7.59
C GLU A 91 1.97 0.77 -6.11
N LEU A 92 2.89 1.68 -5.81
CA LEU A 92 3.28 2.04 -4.44
C LEU A 92 2.80 3.46 -4.09
N GLY A 93 1.64 3.53 -3.43
CA GLY A 93 1.14 4.75 -2.82
C GLY A 93 1.98 5.17 -1.63
N ILE A 94 2.54 6.38 -1.63
CA ILE A 94 3.33 6.94 -0.53
C ILE A 94 2.57 8.11 0.09
N THR A 95 2.42 8.06 1.41
CA THR A 95 1.66 9.06 2.18
C THR A 95 2.07 9.08 3.65
N GLY A 96 1.45 9.97 4.43
CA GLY A 96 1.61 10.06 5.89
C GLY A 96 0.68 9.12 6.66
N PRO A 97 0.94 8.87 7.97
CA PRO A 97 0.06 8.05 8.81
C PRO A 97 -1.36 8.61 8.97
N ASP A 98 -1.54 9.92 8.81
CA ASP A 98 -2.85 10.60 8.82
C ASP A 98 -3.82 10.02 7.79
N TRP A 99 -3.29 9.46 6.69
CA TRP A 99 -4.11 8.78 5.67
C TRP A 99 -5.03 7.72 6.25
N ILE A 100 -4.56 6.87 7.18
CA ILE A 100 -5.37 5.80 7.81
C ILE A 100 -5.84 6.14 9.23
N THR A 101 -5.31 7.20 9.84
CA THR A 101 -5.59 7.53 11.25
C THR A 101 -6.55 8.71 11.44
N ASP A 102 -6.84 9.48 10.39
CA ASP A 102 -7.88 10.51 10.43
C ASP A 102 -9.26 9.90 10.78
N ASP A 103 -9.99 10.57 11.67
CA ASP A 103 -11.35 10.21 12.05
C ASP A 103 -12.31 11.39 11.83
N PRO A 104 -13.28 11.30 10.90
CA PRO A 104 -13.53 10.16 10.01
C PRO A 104 -12.49 10.06 8.88
N LEU A 105 -12.26 8.83 8.39
CA LEU A 105 -11.51 8.60 7.15
C LEU A 105 -12.14 9.35 5.98
N ASP A 106 -11.31 9.90 5.09
CA ASP A 106 -11.79 10.48 3.85
C ASP A 106 -12.38 9.39 2.92
N ILE A 107 -13.22 9.83 1.99
CA ILE A 107 -13.97 8.92 1.11
C ILE A 107 -13.03 8.07 0.23
N GLY A 108 -11.90 8.62 -0.20
CA GLY A 108 -10.90 7.92 -1.00
C GLY A 108 -10.27 6.77 -0.20
N THR A 109 -9.77 7.08 1.00
CA THR A 109 -9.22 6.07 1.90
C THR A 109 -10.24 5.00 2.24
N LEU A 110 -11.47 5.38 2.60
CA LEU A 110 -12.52 4.42 2.92
C LEU A 110 -12.80 3.47 1.75
N ARG A 111 -12.81 3.98 0.51
CA ARG A 111 -12.99 3.16 -0.70
C ARG A 111 -11.83 2.18 -0.89
N THR A 112 -10.59 2.61 -0.71
CA THR A 112 -9.42 1.73 -0.80
C THR A 112 -9.49 0.61 0.22
N ILE A 113 -9.74 0.94 1.50
CA ILE A 113 -9.81 -0.04 2.58
C ILE A 113 -10.97 -1.02 2.41
N THR A 114 -12.16 -0.52 2.07
CA THR A 114 -13.34 -1.38 1.80
C THR A 114 -13.23 -2.17 0.50
N GLY A 115 -12.38 -1.72 -0.42
CA GLY A 115 -11.94 -2.43 -1.62
C GLY A 115 -10.99 -3.59 -1.34
N GLY A 116 -10.58 -3.79 -0.08
CA GLY A 116 -9.69 -4.86 0.37
C GLY A 116 -8.35 -4.28 0.83
N ALA A 117 -8.01 -4.54 2.09
CA ALA A 117 -6.74 -4.17 2.68
C ALA A 117 -6.24 -5.27 3.61
N LYS A 118 -4.93 -5.50 3.63
CA LYS A 118 -4.22 -6.41 4.53
C LYS A 118 -2.97 -5.71 5.05
N VAL A 119 -2.72 -5.85 6.34
CA VAL A 119 -1.51 -5.33 6.98
C VAL A 119 -0.30 -6.13 6.53
N VAL A 120 0.74 -5.43 6.05
CA VAL A 120 2.08 -5.99 5.81
C VAL A 120 2.99 -5.65 7.00
N ILE A 121 2.94 -4.40 7.45
CA ILE A 121 3.60 -3.87 8.65
C ILE A 121 2.64 -2.91 9.34
N ASP A 122 2.56 -2.98 10.68
CA ASP A 122 1.84 -2.00 11.49
C ASP A 122 2.67 -1.62 12.73
N ARG A 123 3.15 -0.38 12.76
CA ARG A 123 3.76 0.27 13.94
C ARG A 123 2.88 1.38 14.51
N ILE A 124 1.70 1.59 13.94
CA ILE A 124 0.65 2.46 14.47
C ILE A 124 -0.11 1.69 15.56
N GLY A 125 -0.33 0.40 15.36
CA GLY A 125 -0.73 -0.59 16.37
C GLY A 125 -2.22 -0.95 16.38
N ASN A 126 -3.05 -0.28 15.57
CA ASN A 126 -4.50 -0.49 15.54
C ASN A 126 -5.09 -0.52 14.12
N ILE A 127 -4.28 -0.73 13.07
CA ILE A 127 -4.79 -0.64 11.70
C ILE A 127 -5.80 -1.74 11.39
N ASP A 128 -5.60 -2.96 11.89
CA ASP A 128 -6.58 -4.04 11.71
C ASP A 128 -7.97 -3.68 12.29
N GLU A 129 -8.01 -2.94 13.40
CA GLU A 129 -9.26 -2.47 14.00
C GLU A 129 -9.95 -1.41 13.11
N ILE A 130 -9.16 -0.49 12.55
CA ILE A 130 -9.62 0.55 11.62
C ILE A 130 -10.20 -0.11 10.36
N ILE A 131 -9.49 -1.07 9.76
CA ILE A 131 -9.94 -1.83 8.59
C ILE A 131 -11.26 -2.56 8.89
N ALA A 132 -11.35 -3.20 10.05
CA ALA A 132 -12.57 -3.90 10.47
C ALA A 132 -13.75 -2.93 10.67
N SER A 133 -13.50 -1.74 11.24
CA SER A 133 -14.50 -0.69 11.43
C SER A 133 -15.00 -0.13 10.09
N ALA A 134 -14.09 0.29 9.21
CA ALA A 134 -14.36 0.78 7.86
C ALA A 134 -15.21 -0.23 7.05
N SER A 135 -14.86 -1.51 7.12
CA SER A 135 -15.58 -2.59 6.43
C SER A 135 -17.01 -2.82 6.93
N ARG A 136 -17.32 -2.45 8.19
CA ARG A 136 -18.70 -2.46 8.71
C ARG A 136 -19.50 -1.26 8.20
N VAL A 137 -18.88 -0.09 8.12
CA VAL A 137 -19.49 1.15 7.58
C VAL A 137 -19.82 0.97 6.11
N GLY A 138 -18.88 0.49 5.29
CA GLY A 138 -19.08 0.27 3.85
C GLY A 138 -20.22 -0.70 3.54
N ARG A 139 -20.41 -1.76 4.35
CA ARG A 139 -21.54 -2.68 4.22
C ARG A 139 -22.89 -2.00 4.50
N ARG A 140 -22.97 -1.11 5.49
CA ARG A 140 -24.20 -0.36 5.80
C ARG A 140 -24.58 0.61 4.68
N LEU A 141 -23.59 1.24 4.04
CA LEU A 141 -23.81 2.17 2.93
C LEU A 141 -24.26 1.48 1.64
N ARG A 142 -23.94 0.19 1.44
CA ARG A 142 -24.36 -0.61 0.27
C ARG A 142 -25.78 -1.19 0.36
N ILE A 143 -26.45 -1.08 1.52
CA ILE A 143 -27.79 -1.63 1.77
C ILE A 143 -28.87 -0.52 1.73
N ARG A 144 -28.51 0.70 1.31
CA ARG A 144 -29.44 1.81 1.04
C ARG A 144 -29.40 2.16 -0.43
#